data_AF-A0A9D8HWG8-F1
#
_entry.id   AF-A0A9D8HWG8-F1
#
_cell.length_a   1.000
_cell.length_b   1.000
_cell.length_c   1.000
_cell.angle_alpha   90.00
_cell.angle_beta   90.00
_cell.angle_gamma   90.00
#
_symmetry.space_group_name_H-M   'P 1'
#
loop_
_entity.id
_entity.type
_entity.pdbx_description
1 polymer ?
#
loop_
_entity_poly.entity_id
_entity_poly.type
_entity_poly.pdbx_seq_one_letter_code
_entity_poly.pdbx_strand_id
1 'polypeptide(L)'
;MDGAPKSAYELAMERLKKKDADEGVSERSLTDDQKHEIAGIRKTYAARLAQEEILFTSKTQGFVDRDARQILEENYRRDVERLNHERDRKIEKVRNG
;
A
#
# COMPACT_ATOMS: atom_id res chain seq x y z
N MET A 1 22.56 1.80 42.21
CA MET A 1 21.95 0.46 42.06
C MET A 1 20.45 0.71 42.02
N ASP A 2 19.91 1.01 40.84
CA ASP A 2 18.52 1.42 40.70
C ASP A 2 17.62 0.17 40.66
N GLY A 3 17.35 -0.36 41.86
CA GLY A 3 16.49 -1.51 42.10
C GLY A 3 15.02 -1.11 42.32
N ALA A 4 14.50 -0.16 41.53
CA ALA A 4 13.09 0.18 41.59
C ALA A 4 12.25 -0.96 40.97
N PRO A 5 11.23 -1.50 41.67
CA PRO A 5 10.35 -2.51 41.09
C PRO A 5 9.56 -1.90 39.95
N LYS A 6 9.50 -2.61 38.81
CA LYS A 6 8.73 -2.21 37.63
C LYS A 6 7.27 -1.98 38.02
N SER A 7 6.68 -0.91 37.53
CA SER A 7 5.28 -0.60 37.73
C SER A 7 4.37 -1.62 37.04
N ALA A 8 3.11 -1.70 37.48
CA ALA A 8 2.10 -2.56 36.87
C ALA A 8 1.92 -2.28 35.36
N TYR A 9 2.12 -1.02 34.95
CA TYR A 9 2.06 -0.60 33.55
C TYR A 9 3.22 -1.18 32.73
N GLU A 10 4.45 -1.11 33.26
CA GLU A 10 5.64 -1.65 32.58
C GLU A 10 5.57 -3.18 32.45
N LEU A 11 5.08 -3.87 33.48
CA LEU A 11 4.85 -5.31 33.43
C LEU A 11 3.77 -5.70 32.42
N ALA A 12 2.73 -4.88 32.26
CA ALA A 12 1.70 -5.11 31.24
C ALA A 12 2.26 -4.93 29.82
N MET A 13 3.07 -3.90 29.59
CA MET A 13 3.72 -3.64 28.29
C MET A 13 4.74 -4.72 27.93
N GLU A 14 5.51 -5.25 28.90
CA GLU A 14 6.43 -6.37 28.64
C GLU A 14 5.69 -7.66 28.28
N ARG A 15 4.57 -7.95 28.96
CA ARG A 15 3.72 -9.11 28.63
C ARG A 15 3.11 -8.98 27.24
N LEU A 16 2.69 -7.78 26.86
CA LEU A 16 2.16 -7.50 25.51
C LEU A 16 3.24 -7.73 24.46
N LYS A 17 4.42 -7.11 24.60
CA LYS A 17 5.55 -7.30 23.68
C LYS A 17 6.00 -8.75 23.56
N LYS A 18 5.99 -9.49 24.68
CA LYS A 18 6.34 -10.91 24.70
C LYS A 18 5.29 -11.75 23.97
N LYS A 19 4.00 -11.44 24.17
CA LYS A 19 2.90 -12.10 23.48
C LYS A 19 2.95 -11.82 21.97
N ASP A 20 3.22 -10.58 21.57
CA ASP A 20 3.40 -10.21 20.16
C ASP A 20 4.59 -10.96 19.52
N ALA A 21 5.69 -11.11 20.26
CA ALA A 21 6.85 -11.90 19.83
C ALA A 21 6.55 -13.41 19.74
N ASP A 22 5.82 -13.97 20.71
CA ASP A 22 5.42 -15.38 20.76
C ASP A 22 4.38 -15.71 19.66
N GLU A 23 3.54 -14.75 19.28
CA GLU A 23 2.58 -14.85 18.17
C GLU A 23 3.22 -14.57 16.80
N GLY A 24 4.53 -14.28 16.75
CA GLY A 24 5.24 -13.94 15.51
C GLY A 24 4.87 -12.58 14.93
N VAL A 25 4.07 -11.79 15.65
CA VAL A 25 3.71 -10.41 15.33
C VAL A 25 4.83 -9.50 15.80
N SER A 26 5.97 -9.50 15.11
CA SER A 26 6.91 -8.40 15.28
C SER A 26 6.29 -7.15 14.65
N GLU A 27 6.04 -6.09 15.41
CA GLU A 27 5.98 -4.73 14.86
C GLU A 27 7.34 -4.42 14.21
N ARG A 28 7.57 -4.93 13.00
CA ARG A 28 8.69 -4.51 12.16
C ARG A 28 8.38 -3.09 11.73
N SER A 29 8.78 -2.16 12.59
CA SER A 29 8.83 -0.75 12.25
C SER A 29 9.65 -0.62 10.97
N LEU A 30 9.05 -0.02 9.94
CA LEU A 30 9.72 0.17 8.66
C LEU A 30 10.96 1.04 8.85
N THR A 31 12.06 0.67 8.19
CA THR A 31 13.25 1.52 8.11
C THR A 31 12.94 2.78 7.31
N ASP A 32 13.75 3.83 7.47
CA ASP A 32 13.54 5.06 6.71
C ASP A 32 13.75 4.85 5.20
N ASP A 33 14.65 3.94 4.82
CA ASP A 33 14.84 3.53 3.43
C ASP A 33 13.59 2.82 2.87
N GLN A 34 13.01 1.88 3.62
CA GLN A 34 11.75 1.22 3.23
C GLN A 34 10.60 2.23 3.09
N LYS A 35 10.50 3.20 4.01
CA LYS A 35 9.48 4.27 3.92
C LYS A 35 9.70 5.12 2.67
N HIS A 36 10.94 5.52 2.39
CA HIS A 36 11.27 6.32 1.21
C HIS A 36 10.94 5.55 -0.08
N GLU A 37 11.31 4.27 -0.17
CA GLU A 37 11.01 3.43 -1.32
C GLU A 37 9.49 3.25 -1.52
N ILE A 38 8.74 2.96 -0.45
CA ILE A 38 7.27 2.87 -0.50
C ILE A 38 6.65 4.18 -0.99
N ALA A 39 7.15 5.34 -0.52
CA ALA A 39 6.69 6.64 -0.98
C ALA A 39 6.97 6.85 -2.48
N GLY A 40 8.15 6.44 -2.96
CA GLY A 40 8.52 6.47 -4.37
C GLY A 40 7.62 5.59 -5.26
N ILE A 41 7.33 4.38 -4.79
CA ILE A 41 6.39 3.46 -5.47
C ILE A 41 5.01 4.11 -5.56
N ARG A 42 4.48 4.62 -4.45
CA ARG A 42 3.16 5.29 -4.42
C ARG A 42 3.10 6.46 -5.39
N LYS A 43 4.12 7.34 -5.38
CA LYS A 43 4.18 8.49 -6.29
C LYS A 43 4.18 8.07 -7.76
N THR A 44 4.97 7.05 -8.09
CA THR A 44 5.08 6.54 -9.47
C THR A 44 3.76 5.96 -9.95
N TYR A 45 3.09 5.13 -9.14
CA TYR A 45 1.82 4.53 -9.52
C TYR A 45 0.66 5.54 -9.51
N ALA A 46 0.69 6.54 -8.63
CA ALA A 46 -0.27 7.65 -8.69
C ALA A 46 -0.16 8.43 -10.00
N ALA A 47 1.06 8.72 -10.47
CA ALA A 47 1.27 9.38 -11.76
C ALA A 47 0.75 8.54 -12.93
N ARG A 48 0.96 7.21 -12.91
CA ARG A 48 0.45 6.29 -13.93
C ARG A 48 -1.07 6.22 -13.93
N LEU A 49 -1.71 6.15 -12.77
CA LEU A 49 -3.17 6.16 -12.64
C LEU A 49 -3.76 7.46 -13.20
N ALA A 50 -3.15 8.60 -12.88
CA ALA A 50 -3.58 9.89 -13.43
C ALA A 50 -3.44 9.94 -14.96
N GLN A 51 -2.37 9.37 -15.52
CA GLN A 51 -2.20 9.27 -16.97
C GLN A 51 -3.30 8.42 -17.61
N GLU A 52 -3.61 7.25 -17.05
CA GLU A 52 -4.69 6.39 -17.54
C GLU A 52 -6.05 7.09 -17.46
N GLU A 53 -6.33 7.81 -16.38
CA GLU A 53 -7.57 8.58 -16.21
C GLU A 53 -7.71 9.68 -17.26
N ILE A 54 -6.62 10.42 -17.54
CA ILE A 54 -6.59 11.45 -18.59
C ILE A 54 -6.84 10.82 -19.96
N LEU A 55 -6.17 9.71 -20.27
CA LEU A 55 -6.33 8.97 -21.53
C LEU A 55 -7.77 8.46 -21.70
N PHE A 56 -8.35 7.88 -20.65
CA PHE A 56 -9.72 7.41 -20.65
C PHE A 56 -10.72 8.56 -20.86
N THR A 57 -10.56 9.66 -20.13
CA THR A 57 -11.40 10.85 -20.26
C THR A 57 -11.31 11.44 -21.67
N SER A 58 -10.10 11.55 -22.22
CA SER A 58 -9.90 12.04 -23.59
C SER A 58 -10.56 11.13 -24.63
N LYS A 59 -10.44 9.80 -24.48
CA LYS A 59 -11.07 8.84 -25.41
C LYS A 59 -12.60 8.90 -25.31
N THR A 60 -13.15 8.89 -24.10
CA THR A 60 -14.61 8.86 -23.88
C THR A 60 -15.34 10.09 -24.42
N GLN A 61 -14.70 11.26 -24.47
CA GLN A 61 -15.27 12.47 -25.09
C GLN A 61 -15.60 12.30 -26.58
N GLY A 62 -14.97 11.35 -27.28
CA GLY A 62 -15.20 11.07 -28.71
C GLY A 62 -16.16 9.93 -29.02
N PHE A 63 -16.63 9.17 -28.02
CA PHE A 63 -17.48 7.98 -28.24
C PHE A 63 -18.97 8.29 -28.04
N VAL A 64 -19.73 8.16 -29.13
CA VAL A 64 -21.22 8.21 -29.12
C VAL A 64 -21.82 6.80 -29.07
N ASP A 65 -21.08 5.79 -29.57
CA ASP A 65 -21.51 4.39 -29.55
C ASP A 65 -21.39 3.77 -28.15
N ARG A 66 -22.46 3.13 -27.70
CA ARG A 66 -22.59 2.56 -26.36
C ARG A 66 -21.74 1.31 -26.18
N ASP A 67 -21.67 0.45 -27.18
CA ASP A 67 -20.94 -0.82 -27.09
C ASP A 67 -19.43 -0.57 -27.08
N ALA A 68 -18.95 0.30 -27.97
CA ALA A 68 -17.55 0.75 -27.95
C ALA A 68 -17.17 1.43 -26.62
N ARG A 69 -18.08 2.22 -26.04
CA ARG A 69 -17.86 2.86 -24.74
C ARG A 69 -17.76 1.85 -23.59
N GLN A 70 -18.60 0.81 -23.58
CA GLN A 70 -18.56 -0.23 -22.57
C GLN A 70 -17.24 -1.02 -22.61
N ILE A 71 -16.74 -1.33 -23.81
CA ILE A 71 -15.44 -1.99 -23.99
C ILE A 71 -14.31 -1.10 -23.46
N LEU A 72 -14.35 0.20 -23.75
CA LEU A 72 -13.36 1.16 -23.27
C LEU A 72 -13.37 1.26 -21.73
N GLU A 73 -14.54 1.33 -21.11
CA GLU A 73 -14.72 1.35 -19.66
C GLU A 73 -14.20 0.07 -18.99
N GLU A 74 -14.47 -1.10 -19.58
CA GLU A 74 -13.98 -2.37 -19.05
C GLU A 74 -12.45 -2.47 -19.12
N ASN A 75 -11.85 -2.04 -20.23
CA ASN A 75 -10.40 -2.00 -20.38
C ASN A 75 -9.75 -1.06 -19.36
N TYR A 76 -10.30 0.15 -19.21
CA TYR A 76 -9.83 1.11 -18.21
C TYR A 76 -9.88 0.52 -16.79
N ARG A 77 -10.99 -0.13 -16.42
CA ARG A 77 -11.12 -0.77 -15.11
C ARG A 77 -10.03 -1.83 -14.88
N ARG A 78 -9.80 -2.71 -15.87
CA ARG A 78 -8.76 -3.76 -15.78
C ARG A 78 -7.36 -3.15 -15.63
N ASP A 79 -7.07 -2.07 -16.35
CA ASP A 79 -5.77 -1.40 -16.25
C ASP A 79 -5.55 -0.74 -14.88
N VAL A 80 -6.58 -0.07 -14.34
CA VAL A 80 -6.54 0.49 -12.98
C VAL A 80 -6.35 -0.61 -11.92
N GLU A 81 -7.09 -1.71 -12.02
CA GLU A 81 -6.95 -2.87 -11.12
C GLU A 81 -5.53 -3.44 -11.18
N ARG A 82 -5.00 -3.66 -12.39
CA ARG A 82 -3.64 -4.16 -12.58
C ARG A 82 -2.58 -3.23 -11.97
N LEU A 83 -2.69 -1.92 -12.21
CA LEU A 83 -1.77 -0.93 -11.65
C LEU A 83 -1.81 -0.91 -10.11
N ASN A 84 -2.99 -1.00 -9.52
CA ASN A 84 -3.14 -1.09 -8.06
C ASN A 84 -2.52 -2.39 -7.50
N HIS A 85 -2.81 -3.54 -8.12
CA HIS A 85 -2.24 -4.81 -7.70
C HIS A 85 -0.71 -4.84 -7.81
N GLU A 86 -0.14 -4.29 -8.88
CA GLU A 86 1.31 -4.19 -9.02
C GLU A 86 1.93 -3.27 -7.97
N ARG A 87 1.31 -2.12 -7.68
CA ARG A 87 1.73 -1.20 -6.62
C ARG A 87 1.76 -1.94 -5.28
N ASP A 88 0.68 -2.61 -4.93
CA ASP A 88 0.52 -3.25 -3.63
C ASP A 88 1.49 -4.41 -3.47
N ARG A 89 1.69 -5.23 -4.52
CA ARG A 89 2.72 -6.28 -4.54
C ARG A 89 4.12 -5.71 -4.34
N LYS A 90 4.44 -4.55 -4.93
CA LYS A 90 5.76 -3.91 -4.74
C LYS A 90 5.92 -3.37 -3.32
N ILE A 91 4.90 -2.71 -2.78
CA ILE A 91 4.93 -2.22 -1.39
C ILE A 91 5.10 -3.39 -0.42
N GLU A 92 4.38 -4.49 -0.62
CA GLU A 92 4.50 -5.68 0.22
C GLU A 92 5.90 -6.30 0.16
N LYS A 93 6.51 -6.36 -1.03
CA LYS A 93 7.91 -6.79 -1.16
C LYS A 93 8.88 -5.91 -0.36
N VAL A 94 8.70 -4.59 -0.38
CA VAL A 94 9.54 -3.66 0.41
C VAL A 94 9.30 -3.80 1.91
N ARG A 95 8.07 -4.12 2.33
CA ARG A 95 7.76 -4.37 3.75
C ARG A 95 8.37 -5.68 4.27
N ASN A 96 8.47 -6.68 3.39
CA ASN A 96 8.88 -8.04 3.75
C ASN A 96 10.38 -8.30 3.50
N GLY A 97 11.06 -7.44 2.74
CA GLY A 97 12.51 -7.44 2.53
C GLY A 97 13.22 -6.58 3.55
#